data_AF-A0A4Q6B413-F1
#
_entry.id   AF-A0A4Q6B413-F1
#
_cell.length_a   1.000
_cell.length_b   1.000
_cell.length_c   1.000
_cell.angle_alpha   90.00
_cell.angle_beta   90.00
_cell.angle_gamma   90.00
#
_symmetry.space_group_name_H-M   'P 1'
#
loop_
_entity.id
_entity.type
_entity.pdbx_description
1 polymer ?
#
loop_
_entity_poly.entity_id
_entity_poly.type
_entity_poly.pdbx_seq_one_letter_code
_entity_poly.pdbx_strand_id
1 'polypeptide(L)'
;NVVRSKRVDGLALRLARTGTTAATYAYEFNSATDSPYVNRSGFYPIEDRTDTWGREGHGRTYNFTTELRYWFTYDETQSPTLTFSGDDDVWVFVNNRLALDLGGLHQRREKSFTIDATTRAALGLQNGKLYEVALFHAERHTNASNFKLTLKGFVQRKSTCTPICGDGIRTSGEQCDNKDQNSSATPTPYGGCSTACKRGPYCGDKVVTASNEQCDDGSNLTPWTQVKSTTSCAPGCKLPGFCGDGVKQFPYEQCDNGTLNAGSMTAGDAGAGDGGASGTTPYNGCSLECRTGPRCGDGVTQSPQEECDDGNRASGDGCSSACRTERSGPK
;
A
#
# COMPACT_ATOMS: atom_id res chain seq x y z
N ASN A 1 15.89 27.90 31.62
CA ASN A 1 15.69 27.52 30.21
C ASN A 1 16.96 26.91 29.65
N VAL A 2 17.10 25.58 29.69
CA VAL A 2 18.18 24.91 28.95
C VAL A 2 17.82 25.05 27.48
N VAL A 3 18.41 26.03 26.81
CA VAL A 3 18.40 26.08 25.35
C VAL A 3 19.11 24.80 24.93
N ARG A 4 18.40 23.85 24.28
CA ARG A 4 19.02 22.66 23.67
C ARG A 4 19.99 23.16 22.61
N SER A 5 21.21 23.47 23.03
CA SER A 5 22.26 24.03 22.20
C SER A 5 22.67 22.96 21.19
N LYS A 6 22.28 23.16 19.93
CA LYS A 6 22.82 22.50 18.73
C LYS A 6 23.05 20.99 18.86
N ARG A 7 22.00 20.18 18.67
CA ARG A 7 22.12 18.73 18.45
C ARG A 7 22.84 18.47 17.12
N VAL A 8 23.82 17.58 17.11
CA VAL A 8 24.39 17.04 15.86
C VAL A 8 23.66 15.75 15.56
N ASP A 9 22.61 15.84 14.74
CA ASP A 9 21.90 14.67 14.24
C ASP A 9 22.75 13.94 13.19
N GLY A 10 22.75 12.61 13.19
CA GLY A 10 23.43 11.79 12.17
C GLY A 10 24.85 11.29 12.52
N LEU A 11 25.38 11.59 13.71
CA LEU A 11 26.58 10.90 14.22
C LEU A 11 26.21 9.49 14.68
N ALA A 12 26.47 8.49 13.84
CA ALA A 12 26.27 7.09 14.19
C ALA A 12 27.57 6.48 14.76
N LEU A 13 27.55 6.10 16.04
CA LEU A 13 28.56 5.22 16.61
C LEU A 13 28.34 3.81 16.06
N ARG A 14 29.24 3.36 15.19
CA ARG A 14 29.22 2.00 14.66
C ARG A 14 29.91 1.08 15.65
N LEU A 15 29.17 0.16 16.25
CA LEU A 15 29.78 -0.95 16.96
C LEU A 15 30.19 -2.03 15.96
N ALA A 16 31.46 -2.42 15.98
CA ALA A 16 31.95 -3.54 15.23
C ALA A 16 31.54 -4.84 15.92
N ARG A 17 31.09 -5.83 15.13
CA ARG A 17 30.90 -7.18 15.66
C ARG A 17 32.25 -7.83 15.85
N THR A 18 32.53 -8.28 17.05
CA THR A 18 33.65 -9.18 17.37
C THR A 18 33.11 -10.57 17.70
N GLY A 19 33.90 -11.60 17.40
CA GLY A 19 33.51 -13.00 17.60
C GLY A 19 32.50 -13.55 16.57
N THR A 20 32.53 -14.86 16.38
CA THR A 20 31.73 -15.56 15.35
C THR A 20 30.64 -16.46 15.93
N THR A 21 30.75 -16.86 17.21
CA THR A 21 29.80 -17.75 17.89
C THR A 21 29.00 -17.01 18.95
N ALA A 22 27.84 -17.54 19.35
CA ALA A 22 27.00 -16.93 20.39
C ALA A 22 27.77 -16.66 21.70
N ALA A 23 28.63 -17.60 22.12
CA ALA A 23 29.44 -17.48 23.33
C ALA A 23 30.58 -16.43 23.25
N THR A 24 31.02 -16.07 22.04
CA THR A 24 32.15 -15.15 21.81
C THR A 24 31.73 -13.83 21.19
N TYR A 25 30.47 -13.72 20.77
CA TYR A 25 29.94 -12.55 20.10
C TYR A 25 29.84 -11.36 21.06
N ALA A 26 30.37 -10.22 20.61
CA ALA A 26 30.16 -8.93 21.23
C ALA A 26 30.06 -7.83 20.16
N TYR A 27 29.36 -6.75 20.48
CA TYR A 27 29.48 -5.50 19.75
C TYR A 27 30.42 -4.58 20.52
N GLU A 28 31.48 -4.11 19.87
CA GLU A 28 32.49 -3.24 20.48
C GLU A 28 32.64 -1.94 19.70
N PHE A 29 32.80 -0.85 20.43
CA PHE A 29 33.37 0.40 19.94
C PHE A 29 34.50 0.81 20.89
N ASN A 30 35.63 1.26 20.33
CA ASN A 30 36.79 1.69 21.08
C ASN A 30 37.47 2.88 20.39
N SER A 31 37.42 4.06 21.00
CA SER A 31 38.02 5.29 20.45
C SER A 31 39.53 5.21 20.24
N ALA A 32 40.23 4.27 20.90
CA ALA A 32 41.66 4.06 20.74
C ALA A 32 42.02 3.31 19.44
N THR A 33 41.07 2.60 18.82
CA THR A 33 41.32 1.76 17.65
C THR A 33 40.42 2.10 16.46
N ASP A 34 39.22 2.64 16.72
CA ASP A 34 38.22 2.83 15.69
C ASP A 34 38.37 4.17 14.97
N SER A 35 38.26 4.13 13.65
CA SER A 35 38.26 5.34 12.81
C SER A 35 36.96 6.15 12.99
N PRO A 36 37.01 7.49 12.99
CA PRO A 36 38.19 8.35 12.84
C PRO A 36 38.93 8.64 14.15
N TYR A 37 38.47 8.12 15.28
CA TYR A 37 38.91 8.49 16.63
C TYR A 37 40.36 8.09 16.95
N VAL A 38 40.83 6.97 16.41
CA VAL A 38 42.24 6.59 16.50
C VAL A 38 43.17 7.68 15.97
N ASN A 39 42.79 8.33 14.85
CA ASN A 39 43.56 9.43 14.25
C ASN A 39 43.37 10.76 15.00
N ARG A 40 42.31 10.87 15.81
CA ARG A 40 42.08 12.01 16.70
C ARG A 40 42.76 11.86 18.06
N SER A 41 43.31 10.68 18.35
CA SER A 41 43.90 10.32 19.65
C SER A 41 42.93 10.50 20.82
N GLY A 42 41.65 10.17 20.60
CA GLY A 42 40.61 10.26 21.63
C GLY A 42 39.20 10.36 21.05
N PHE A 43 38.22 10.31 21.93
CA PHE A 43 36.81 10.36 21.54
C PHE A 43 36.33 11.80 21.38
N TYR A 44 36.61 12.40 20.23
CA TYR A 44 36.17 13.77 19.91
C TYR A 44 35.14 13.74 18.76
N PRO A 45 33.85 13.44 19.02
CA PRO A 45 32.85 13.22 17.98
C PRO A 45 32.42 14.49 17.23
N ILE A 46 32.64 15.67 17.81
CA ILE A 46 32.21 16.97 17.27
C ILE A 46 33.38 17.84 16.78
N GLU A 47 34.55 17.24 16.60
CA GLU A 47 35.82 17.93 16.31
C GLU A 47 35.85 18.65 14.94
N ASP A 48 35.07 18.18 13.96
CA ASP A 48 35.07 18.73 12.58
C ASP A 48 34.21 20.00 12.42
N ARG A 49 33.75 20.60 13.52
CA ARG A 49 32.95 21.81 13.50
C ARG A 49 33.81 23.07 13.35
N THR A 50 33.25 24.06 12.67
CA THR A 50 33.87 25.38 12.46
C THR A 50 33.71 26.33 13.64
N ASP A 51 32.83 26.02 14.61
CA ASP A 51 32.68 26.82 15.82
C ASP A 51 33.57 26.30 16.97
N THR A 52 33.88 27.19 17.92
CA THR A 52 34.73 26.93 19.09
C THR A 52 33.95 26.42 20.30
N TRP A 53 32.66 26.09 20.10
CA TRP A 53 31.80 25.60 21.17
C TRP A 53 32.25 24.23 21.65
N GLY A 54 32.23 24.01 22.97
CA GLY A 54 32.73 22.78 23.57
C GLY A 54 34.25 22.68 23.62
N ARG A 55 34.99 23.71 23.18
CA ARG A 55 36.45 23.81 23.35
C ARG A 55 36.89 24.60 24.59
N GLU A 56 36.12 25.60 25.02
CA GLU A 56 36.38 26.39 26.25
C GLU A 56 37.82 26.93 26.37
N GLY A 57 38.43 27.33 25.24
CA GLY A 57 39.81 27.83 25.20
C GLY A 57 40.87 26.75 25.02
N HIS A 58 40.48 25.48 24.92
CA HIS A 58 41.34 24.35 24.61
C HIS A 58 41.43 24.07 23.10
N GLY A 59 42.41 23.25 22.72
CA GLY A 59 42.64 22.87 21.30
C GLY A 59 41.62 21.88 20.73
N ARG A 60 40.88 21.18 21.59
CA ARG A 60 39.93 20.09 21.26
C ARG A 60 38.56 20.34 21.89
N THR A 61 37.55 19.61 21.43
CA THR A 61 36.20 19.64 22.00
C THR A 61 36.05 18.69 23.19
N TYR A 62 36.10 19.21 24.41
CA TYR A 62 35.97 18.42 25.64
C TYR A 62 34.62 18.54 26.34
N ASN A 63 33.76 19.50 25.99
CA ASN A 63 32.48 19.65 26.67
C ASN A 63 31.35 19.15 25.76
N PHE A 64 30.98 17.88 25.91
CA PHE A 64 29.91 17.26 25.14
C PHE A 64 29.22 16.13 25.90
N THR A 65 28.03 15.74 25.43
CA THR A 65 27.28 14.61 25.96
C THR A 65 26.96 13.63 24.83
N THR A 66 27.01 12.34 25.13
CA THR A 66 26.66 11.25 24.21
C THR A 66 25.46 10.48 24.75
N GLU A 67 24.51 10.18 23.87
CA GLU A 67 23.38 9.29 24.16
C GLU A 67 23.44 8.11 23.19
N LEU A 68 23.36 6.90 23.73
CA LEU A 68 23.28 5.67 22.95
C LEU A 68 22.05 4.87 23.40
N ARG A 69 21.28 4.39 22.42
CA ARG A 69 20.14 3.50 22.63
C ARG A 69 20.34 2.22 21.85
N TYR A 70 20.14 1.08 22.50
CA TYR A 70 20.29 -0.23 21.90
C TYR A 70 19.18 -1.16 22.34
N TRP A 71 18.52 -1.81 21.38
CA TRP A 71 17.45 -2.78 21.64
C TRP A 71 17.97 -4.21 21.54
N PHE A 72 17.63 -5.04 22.53
CA PHE A 72 18.05 -6.43 22.59
C PHE A 72 16.94 -7.34 23.12
N THR A 73 16.94 -8.58 22.70
CA THR A 73 16.13 -9.64 23.30
C THR A 73 16.92 -10.25 24.44
N TYR A 74 16.36 -10.26 25.66
CA TYR A 74 17.03 -10.89 26.80
C TYR A 74 17.03 -12.41 26.62
N ASP A 75 18.22 -13.00 26.70
CA ASP A 75 18.45 -14.44 26.63
C ASP A 75 19.24 -14.85 27.88
N GLU A 76 18.59 -15.56 28.79
CA GLU A 76 19.19 -15.94 30.08
C GLU A 76 20.39 -16.88 29.94
N THR A 77 20.53 -17.57 28.80
CA THR A 77 21.64 -18.48 28.53
C THR A 77 22.94 -17.75 28.17
N GLN A 78 22.86 -16.46 27.80
CA GLN A 78 23.99 -15.70 27.26
C GLN A 78 24.74 -14.88 28.32
N SER A 79 24.22 -14.75 29.54
CA SER A 79 24.77 -13.89 30.61
C SER A 79 25.25 -12.53 30.09
N PRO A 80 24.34 -11.67 29.55
CA PRO A 80 24.72 -10.45 28.87
C PRO A 80 25.59 -9.56 29.76
N THR A 81 26.70 -9.07 29.21
CA THR A 81 27.67 -8.23 29.95
C THR A 81 27.95 -6.98 29.16
N LEU A 82 27.79 -5.83 29.82
CA LEU A 82 28.16 -4.53 29.28
C LEU A 82 29.41 -4.06 30.02
N THR A 83 30.42 -3.67 29.26
CA THR A 83 31.62 -3.00 29.78
C THR A 83 31.71 -1.62 29.16
N PHE A 84 31.88 -0.62 30.01
CA PHE A 84 32.14 0.74 29.58
C PHE A 84 33.45 1.25 30.18
N SER A 85 34.22 1.99 29.39
CA SER A 85 35.29 2.84 29.93
C SER A 85 35.22 4.24 29.36
N GLY A 86 35.38 5.24 30.22
CA GLY A 86 35.39 6.64 29.82
C GLY A 86 35.79 7.57 30.96
N ASP A 87 35.92 8.85 30.61
CA ASP A 87 35.96 10.04 31.45
C ASP A 87 34.85 10.99 30.94
N ASP A 88 34.04 11.67 31.75
CA ASP A 88 33.89 11.57 33.20
C ASP A 88 32.62 10.77 33.53
N ASP A 89 31.43 11.32 33.29
CA ASP A 89 30.21 10.76 33.86
C ASP A 89 29.51 9.75 32.96
N VAL A 90 29.08 8.62 33.52
CA VAL A 90 28.37 7.57 32.77
C VAL A 90 27.20 7.03 33.56
N TRP A 91 26.05 6.94 32.89
CA TRP A 91 24.87 6.27 33.40
C TRP A 91 24.32 5.30 32.36
N VAL A 92 24.07 4.06 32.77
CA VAL A 92 23.43 3.06 31.93
C VAL A 92 22.13 2.64 32.57
N PHE A 93 21.06 2.71 31.79
CA PHE A 93 19.75 2.24 32.12
C PHE A 93 19.42 1.02 31.28
N VAL A 94 18.84 0.01 31.90
CA VAL A 94 18.28 -1.15 31.21
C VAL A 94 16.82 -1.25 31.62
N ASN A 95 15.92 -1.30 30.64
CA ASN A 95 14.48 -1.34 30.90
C ASN A 95 14.02 -0.19 31.83
N ASN A 96 14.50 1.03 31.56
CA ASN A 96 14.24 2.24 32.34
C ASN A 96 14.66 2.18 33.83
N ARG A 97 15.56 1.26 34.19
CA ARG A 97 16.12 1.13 35.55
C ARG A 97 17.63 1.30 35.51
N LEU A 98 18.18 2.03 36.48
CA LEU A 98 19.62 2.28 36.57
C LEU A 98 20.37 0.95 36.78
N ALA A 99 21.23 0.60 35.83
CA ALA A 99 22.01 -0.63 35.83
C ALA A 99 23.49 -0.39 36.16
N LEU A 100 24.04 0.76 35.74
CA LEU A 100 25.41 1.17 36.05
C LEU A 100 25.45 2.67 36.26
N ASP A 101 26.03 3.07 37.39
CA ASP A 101 26.36 4.45 37.71
C ASP A 101 27.87 4.57 37.89
N LEU A 102 28.48 5.38 37.04
CA LEU A 102 29.85 5.81 37.11
C LEU A 102 29.86 7.34 36.90
N GLY A 103 28.98 8.04 37.62
CA GLY A 103 28.99 9.49 37.67
C GLY A 103 30.13 10.06 38.51
N GLY A 104 30.46 11.32 38.27
CA GLY A 104 31.50 12.07 38.96
C GLY A 104 32.74 12.31 38.08
N LEU A 105 33.53 13.32 38.47
CA LEU A 105 34.76 13.67 37.77
C LEU A 105 35.87 12.67 38.11
N HIS A 106 36.41 12.00 37.10
CA HIS A 106 37.47 11.02 37.25
C HIS A 106 38.24 10.82 35.95
N GLN A 107 39.53 10.50 36.09
CA GLN A 107 40.30 9.94 34.97
C GLN A 107 39.62 8.68 34.42
N ARG A 108 40.02 8.23 33.22
CA ARG A 108 39.56 6.97 32.62
C ARG A 108 39.30 5.88 33.65
N ARG A 109 38.03 5.54 33.84
CA ARG A 109 37.61 4.39 34.64
C ARG A 109 36.88 3.40 33.78
N GLU A 110 37.01 2.14 34.12
CA GLU A 110 36.29 1.05 33.49
C GLU A 110 35.34 0.43 34.52
N LYS A 111 34.11 0.19 34.10
CA LYS A 111 33.11 -0.51 34.91
C LYS A 111 32.28 -1.42 34.02
N SER A 112 31.97 -2.59 34.56
CA SER A 112 31.15 -3.58 33.89
C SER A 112 29.98 -3.96 34.76
N PHE A 113 28.88 -4.37 34.12
CA PHE A 113 27.82 -5.10 34.79
C PHE A 113 27.40 -6.30 33.93
N THR A 114 27.04 -7.39 34.61
CA THR A 114 26.52 -8.60 34.00
C THR A 114 25.09 -8.78 34.45
N ILE A 115 24.19 -9.11 33.52
CA ILE A 115 22.79 -9.41 33.82
C ILE A 115 22.70 -10.86 34.30
N ASP A 116 23.07 -11.07 35.56
CA ASP A 116 22.86 -12.32 36.30
C ASP A 116 21.43 -12.46 36.82
N ALA A 117 21.12 -13.53 37.57
CA ALA A 117 19.79 -13.78 38.09
C ALA A 117 19.26 -12.66 39.00
N THR A 118 20.14 -12.06 39.81
CA THR A 118 19.83 -10.98 40.75
C THR A 118 19.53 -9.68 40.00
N THR A 119 20.43 -9.31 39.09
CA THR A 119 20.34 -8.11 38.25
C THR A 119 19.14 -8.18 37.31
N ARG A 120 18.86 -9.35 36.73
CA ARG A 120 17.64 -9.63 35.96
C ARG A 120 16.38 -9.30 36.74
N ALA A 121 16.30 -9.75 38.00
CA ALA A 121 15.15 -9.48 38.87
C ALA A 121 15.04 -7.98 39.20
N ALA A 122 16.16 -7.33 39.55
CA ALA A 122 16.20 -5.90 39.83
C ALA A 122 15.80 -5.04 38.61
N LEU A 123 16.19 -5.45 37.40
CA LEU A 123 15.87 -4.78 36.14
C LEU A 123 14.49 -5.17 35.56
N GLY A 124 13.82 -6.17 36.14
CA GLY A 124 12.50 -6.62 35.71
C GLY A 124 12.51 -7.34 34.34
N LEU A 125 13.57 -8.08 34.04
CA LEU A 125 13.75 -8.74 32.75
C LEU A 125 13.17 -10.16 32.75
N GLN A 126 12.52 -10.50 31.64
CA GLN A 126 11.92 -11.80 31.33
C GLN A 126 12.57 -12.39 30.07
N ASN A 127 12.86 -13.68 30.09
CA ASN A 127 13.50 -14.38 28.97
C ASN A 127 12.67 -14.27 27.68
N GLY A 128 13.33 -14.02 26.55
CA GLY A 128 12.71 -13.91 25.22
C GLY A 128 11.99 -12.59 24.93
N LYS A 129 11.95 -11.63 25.87
CA LYS A 129 11.34 -10.30 25.66
C LYS A 129 12.36 -9.26 25.20
N LEU A 130 11.86 -8.21 24.53
CA LEU A 130 12.65 -7.11 24.00
C LEU A 130 12.80 -6.00 25.04
N TYR A 131 14.02 -5.50 25.24
CA TYR A 131 14.36 -4.43 26.19
C TYR A 131 15.34 -3.43 25.60
N GLU A 132 15.37 -2.24 26.18
CA GLU A 132 16.30 -1.16 25.81
C GLU A 132 17.47 -1.08 26.79
N VAL A 133 18.66 -0.83 26.25
CA VAL A 133 19.81 -0.24 26.94
C VAL A 133 19.89 1.22 26.52
N ALA A 134 19.83 2.15 27.47
CA ALA A 134 20.06 3.57 27.25
C ALA A 134 21.30 3.99 28.05
N LEU A 135 22.32 4.48 27.35
CA LEU A 135 23.57 4.97 27.94
C LEU A 135 23.66 6.47 27.74
N PHE A 136 23.95 7.18 28.81
CA PHE A 136 24.22 8.61 28.83
C PHE A 136 25.65 8.82 29.33
N HIS A 137 26.44 9.56 28.57
CA HIS A 137 27.82 9.90 28.90
C HIS A 137 28.01 11.42 28.80
N ALA A 138 28.75 12.00 29.74
CA ALA A 138 29.18 13.39 29.69
C ALA A 138 30.71 13.46 29.77
N GLU A 139 31.32 14.01 28.72
CA GLU A 139 32.72 14.41 28.74
C GLU A 139 32.81 15.83 29.30
N ARG A 140 33.61 15.97 30.36
CA ARG A 140 33.85 17.26 31.04
C ARG A 140 35.32 17.43 31.43
N HIS A 141 36.18 16.48 31.06
CA HIS A 141 37.61 16.56 31.34
C HIS A 141 38.24 17.65 30.45
N THR A 142 39.48 18.08 30.69
CA THR A 142 40.04 19.26 29.96
C THR A 142 41.30 18.97 29.17
N ASN A 143 41.79 17.73 29.16
CA ASN A 143 43.03 17.37 28.44
C ASN A 143 43.03 15.98 27.80
N ALA A 144 42.01 15.16 28.02
CA ALA A 144 41.87 13.82 27.45
C ALA A 144 40.38 13.48 27.30
N SER A 145 40.06 12.62 26.33
CA SER A 145 38.72 12.03 26.18
C SER A 145 38.83 10.60 25.67
N ASN A 146 38.18 9.67 26.34
CA ASN A 146 38.17 8.26 25.97
C ASN A 146 36.78 7.64 26.06
N PHE A 147 36.49 6.72 25.14
CA PHE A 147 35.20 6.04 25.10
C PHE A 147 35.37 4.63 24.54
N LYS A 148 35.06 3.62 25.37
CA LYS A 148 34.94 2.23 24.95
C LYS A 148 33.63 1.65 25.47
N LEU A 149 32.90 0.98 24.59
CA LEU A 149 31.67 0.27 24.92
C LEU A 149 31.74 -1.14 24.32
N THR A 150 31.52 -2.14 25.16
CA THR A 150 31.40 -3.53 24.75
C THR A 150 30.06 -4.10 25.22
N LEU A 151 29.26 -4.63 24.29
CA LEU A 151 27.97 -5.29 24.51
C LEU A 151 28.10 -6.78 24.18
N LYS A 152 28.42 -7.61 25.17
CA LYS A 152 28.55 -9.07 25.00
C LYS A 152 27.24 -9.76 25.34
N GLY A 153 26.77 -10.67 24.48
CA GLY A 153 25.55 -11.46 24.73
C GLY A 153 24.24 -10.66 24.64
N PHE A 154 24.28 -9.38 24.28
CA PHE A 154 23.09 -8.60 23.95
C PHE A 154 22.61 -8.99 22.54
N VAL A 155 21.70 -9.96 22.46
CA VAL A 155 21.23 -10.52 21.19
C VAL A 155 20.18 -9.62 20.55
N GLN A 156 20.42 -9.14 19.34
CA GLN A 156 19.38 -8.52 18.53
C GLN A 156 18.73 -9.60 17.65
N ARG A 157 17.67 -10.25 18.14
CA ARG A 157 16.89 -11.18 17.30
C ARG A 157 16.17 -10.34 16.24
N LYS A 158 16.55 -10.51 14.97
CA LYS A 158 15.80 -9.94 13.85
C LYS A 158 14.57 -10.81 13.62
N SER A 159 13.38 -10.24 13.73
CA SER A 159 12.17 -10.90 13.25
C SER A 159 12.19 -10.89 11.72
N THR A 160 12.24 -12.07 11.10
CA THR A 160 11.96 -12.24 9.67
C THR A 160 10.48 -12.48 9.51
N CYS A 161 9.77 -11.57 8.85
CA CYS A 161 8.37 -11.79 8.51
C CYS A 161 8.29 -12.83 7.38
N THR A 162 7.89 -14.05 7.72
CA THR A 162 7.50 -15.09 6.76
C THR A 162 5.98 -15.05 6.57
N PRO A 163 5.48 -15.07 5.31
CA PRO A 163 4.06 -15.24 5.02
C PRO A 163 3.49 -16.51 5.69
N ILE A 164 2.29 -16.40 6.26
CA ILE A 164 1.59 -17.53 6.88
C ILE A 164 0.23 -17.64 6.20
N CYS A 165 0.11 -18.63 5.32
CA CYS A 165 -1.17 -18.89 4.66
C CYS A 165 -2.21 -19.40 5.65
N GLY A 166 -3.37 -18.76 5.68
CA GLY A 166 -4.52 -19.10 6.52
C GLY A 166 -4.65 -18.26 7.78
N ASP A 167 -3.90 -17.16 7.93
CA ASP A 167 -4.03 -16.24 9.08
C ASP A 167 -5.04 -15.10 8.83
N GLY A 168 -5.61 -15.03 7.62
CA GLY A 168 -6.56 -14.02 7.21
C GLY A 168 -5.92 -12.67 6.84
N ILE A 169 -4.59 -12.60 6.78
CA ILE A 169 -3.84 -11.40 6.42
C ILE A 169 -3.06 -11.70 5.14
N ARG A 170 -3.49 -11.09 4.03
CA ARG A 170 -2.75 -11.23 2.77
C ARG A 170 -1.42 -10.49 2.83
N THR A 171 -0.33 -11.23 2.89
CA THR A 171 1.05 -10.73 2.91
C THR A 171 1.75 -10.84 1.54
N SER A 172 2.97 -10.31 1.45
CA SER A 172 3.78 -10.36 0.23
C SER A 172 4.17 -11.79 -0.12
N GLY A 173 3.48 -12.38 -1.09
CA GLY A 173 3.67 -13.77 -1.54
C GLY A 173 2.36 -14.54 -1.71
N GLU A 174 1.28 -14.04 -1.10
CA GLU A 174 -0.05 -14.66 -1.11
C GLU A 174 -0.94 -14.00 -2.18
N GLN A 175 -1.64 -14.83 -2.96
CA GLN A 175 -2.61 -14.33 -3.94
C GLN A 175 -3.98 -14.07 -3.30
N CYS A 176 -4.24 -14.75 -2.18
CA CYS A 176 -5.46 -14.71 -1.39
C CYS A 176 -5.14 -15.27 0.01
N ASP A 177 -5.98 -14.96 0.99
CA ASP A 177 -5.97 -15.62 2.29
C ASP A 177 -7.37 -15.49 2.89
N ASN A 178 -8.14 -16.58 2.86
CA ASN A 178 -9.48 -16.61 3.41
C ASN A 178 -9.52 -17.33 4.77
N LYS A 179 -8.38 -17.41 5.47
CA LYS A 179 -8.26 -18.07 6.77
C LYS A 179 -8.79 -19.52 6.72
N ASP A 180 -9.79 -19.84 7.55
CA ASP A 180 -10.42 -21.16 7.65
C ASP A 180 -11.27 -21.51 6.41
N GLN A 181 -11.51 -20.57 5.50
CA GLN A 181 -12.24 -20.79 4.24
C GLN A 181 -11.32 -21.11 3.05
N ASN A 182 -10.02 -21.30 3.28
CA ASN A 182 -9.13 -21.82 2.25
C ASN A 182 -9.54 -23.27 1.90
N SER A 183 -9.76 -23.52 0.61
CA SER A 183 -10.20 -24.79 0.07
C SER A 183 -9.02 -25.75 -0.11
N SER A 184 -9.21 -27.01 0.31
CA SER A 184 -8.31 -28.12 0.00
C SER A 184 -8.65 -28.84 -1.31
N ALA A 185 -9.73 -28.44 -2.00
CA ALA A 185 -10.12 -29.04 -3.27
C ALA A 185 -9.07 -28.78 -4.36
N THR A 186 -8.83 -29.79 -5.21
CA THR A 186 -7.88 -29.75 -6.33
C THR A 186 -8.60 -30.19 -7.62
N PRO A 187 -8.72 -29.32 -8.65
CA PRO A 187 -8.24 -27.94 -8.68
C PRO A 187 -9.01 -27.03 -7.71
N THR A 188 -8.38 -25.92 -7.31
CA THR A 188 -9.00 -24.92 -6.43
C THR A 188 -10.32 -24.41 -7.05
N PRO A 189 -11.41 -24.27 -6.28
CA PRO A 189 -12.69 -23.81 -6.80
C PRO A 189 -12.63 -22.42 -7.41
N TYR A 190 -13.59 -22.11 -8.28
CA TYR A 190 -13.73 -20.81 -8.91
C TYR A 190 -13.90 -19.70 -7.87
N GLY A 191 -13.09 -18.64 -7.94
CA GLY A 191 -13.03 -17.55 -6.95
C GLY A 191 -12.49 -17.98 -5.58
N GLY A 192 -12.10 -19.24 -5.40
CA GLY A 192 -11.62 -19.80 -4.15
C GLY A 192 -10.14 -19.52 -3.91
N CYS A 193 -9.74 -19.64 -2.63
CA CYS A 193 -8.34 -19.61 -2.22
C CYS A 193 -7.91 -21.02 -1.81
N SER A 194 -6.73 -21.47 -2.22
CA SER A 194 -6.19 -22.78 -1.82
C SER A 194 -5.54 -22.73 -0.45
N THR A 195 -5.32 -23.89 0.18
CA THR A 195 -4.51 -24.03 1.40
C THR A 195 -3.02 -23.67 1.22
N ALA A 196 -2.59 -23.42 -0.02
CA ALA A 196 -1.29 -22.87 -0.36
C ALA A 196 -1.34 -21.38 -0.75
N CYS A 197 -2.47 -20.70 -0.46
CA CYS A 197 -2.72 -19.29 -0.76
C CYS A 197 -2.51 -18.92 -2.23
N LYS A 198 -2.89 -19.86 -3.10
CA LYS A 198 -3.01 -19.68 -4.54
C LYS A 198 -4.48 -19.52 -4.87
N ARG A 199 -4.81 -18.50 -5.66
CA ARG A 199 -6.18 -18.28 -6.09
C ARG A 199 -6.52 -19.32 -7.16
N GLY A 200 -7.71 -19.93 -7.07
CA GLY A 200 -8.26 -20.75 -8.15
C GLY A 200 -8.65 -19.89 -9.36
N PRO A 201 -9.24 -20.46 -10.42
CA PRO A 201 -9.69 -19.67 -11.57
C PRO A 201 -10.70 -18.59 -11.14
N TYR A 202 -10.65 -17.41 -11.75
CA TYR A 202 -11.52 -16.30 -11.36
C TYR A 202 -11.66 -15.26 -12.47
N CYS A 203 -12.76 -14.52 -12.42
CA CYS A 203 -13.02 -13.46 -13.38
C CYS A 203 -11.95 -12.37 -13.34
N GLY A 204 -11.19 -12.23 -14.42
CA GLY A 204 -10.09 -11.28 -14.57
C GLY A 204 -8.72 -11.93 -14.67
N ASP A 205 -8.63 -13.26 -14.70
CA ASP A 205 -7.37 -13.99 -14.86
C ASP A 205 -6.98 -14.23 -16.33
N LYS A 206 -7.81 -13.77 -17.27
CA LYS A 206 -7.66 -13.89 -18.74
C LYS A 206 -7.82 -15.33 -19.23
N VAL A 207 -8.38 -16.22 -18.42
CA VAL A 207 -8.60 -17.62 -18.77
C VAL A 207 -10.07 -17.95 -18.59
N VAL A 208 -10.78 -18.12 -19.70
CA VAL A 208 -12.21 -18.48 -19.67
C VAL A 208 -12.39 -19.87 -19.06
N THR A 209 -12.95 -19.89 -17.86
CA THR A 209 -13.32 -21.12 -17.14
C THR A 209 -14.73 -21.55 -17.54
N ALA A 210 -14.81 -22.67 -18.26
CA ALA A 210 -16.08 -23.24 -18.72
C ALA A 210 -17.09 -23.40 -17.57
N SER A 211 -18.37 -23.14 -17.83
CA SER A 211 -19.50 -23.12 -16.89
C SER A 211 -19.60 -21.90 -15.95
N ASN A 212 -18.49 -21.23 -15.64
CA ASN A 212 -18.47 -20.05 -14.77
C ASN A 212 -18.45 -18.74 -15.56
N GLU A 213 -17.73 -18.72 -16.69
CA GLU A 213 -17.43 -17.52 -17.47
C GLU A 213 -17.90 -17.67 -18.92
N GLN A 214 -18.42 -16.58 -19.49
CA GLN A 214 -18.75 -16.50 -20.91
C GLN A 214 -17.61 -15.85 -21.73
N CYS A 215 -16.81 -15.02 -21.07
CA CYS A 215 -15.63 -14.35 -21.57
C CYS A 215 -14.72 -13.98 -20.40
N ASP A 216 -13.46 -13.70 -20.68
CA ASP A 216 -12.54 -13.05 -19.73
C ASP A 216 -11.44 -12.33 -20.52
N ASP A 217 -11.47 -11.00 -20.52
CA ASP A 217 -10.45 -10.16 -21.17
C ASP A 217 -9.38 -9.64 -20.18
N GLY A 218 -9.47 -10.08 -18.92
CA GLY A 218 -8.66 -9.67 -17.78
C GLY A 218 -9.13 -8.40 -17.08
N SER A 219 -9.79 -7.49 -17.79
CA SER A 219 -10.32 -6.25 -17.19
C SER A 219 -11.78 -6.44 -16.79
N ASN A 220 -12.57 -7.02 -17.70
CA ASN A 220 -14.00 -7.27 -17.56
C ASN A 220 -14.76 -6.00 -17.18
N LEU A 221 -14.39 -4.87 -17.79
CA LEU A 221 -14.94 -3.53 -17.49
C LEU A 221 -15.72 -2.93 -18.67
N THR A 222 -15.98 -3.69 -19.73
CA THR A 222 -16.70 -3.18 -20.90
C THR A 222 -18.20 -3.47 -20.73
N PRO A 223 -19.04 -2.52 -20.29
CA PRO A 223 -20.46 -2.81 -20.05
C PRO A 223 -21.26 -2.96 -21.35
N TRP A 224 -20.81 -2.32 -22.44
CA TRP A 224 -21.55 -2.25 -23.70
C TRP A 224 -20.61 -2.10 -24.90
N THR A 225 -20.99 -2.66 -26.06
CA THR A 225 -20.29 -2.48 -27.33
C THR A 225 -21.25 -2.20 -28.49
N GLN A 226 -20.79 -1.45 -29.49
CA GLN A 226 -21.60 -1.12 -30.68
C GLN A 226 -22.09 -2.37 -31.45
N VAL A 227 -21.25 -3.40 -31.50
CA VAL A 227 -21.53 -4.68 -32.16
C VAL A 227 -21.26 -5.81 -31.17
N LYS A 228 -21.79 -7.00 -31.44
CA LYS A 228 -21.54 -8.19 -30.60
C LYS A 228 -20.03 -8.42 -30.42
N SER A 229 -19.57 -8.26 -29.18
CA SER A 229 -18.14 -8.43 -28.88
C SER A 229 -17.74 -9.91 -28.89
N THR A 230 -16.56 -10.18 -29.43
CA THR A 230 -15.89 -11.49 -29.39
C THR A 230 -14.66 -11.49 -28.47
N THR A 231 -14.24 -10.32 -27.99
CA THR A 231 -12.99 -10.14 -27.24
C THR A 231 -13.16 -9.35 -25.95
N SER A 232 -14.17 -8.48 -25.87
CA SER A 232 -14.43 -7.65 -24.68
C SER A 232 -15.39 -8.33 -23.74
N CYS A 233 -15.24 -8.05 -22.46
CA CYS A 233 -16.04 -8.65 -21.43
C CYS A 233 -16.56 -7.61 -20.42
N ALA A 234 -17.77 -7.84 -19.93
CA ALA A 234 -18.45 -7.00 -18.95
C ALA A 234 -18.19 -7.51 -17.52
N PRO A 235 -18.48 -6.68 -16.50
CA PRO A 235 -18.30 -7.08 -15.10
C PRO A 235 -19.02 -8.40 -14.79
N GLY A 236 -18.31 -9.30 -14.10
CA GLY A 236 -18.82 -10.65 -13.82
C GLY A 236 -18.58 -11.67 -14.93
N CYS A 237 -17.68 -11.39 -15.87
CA CYS A 237 -17.26 -12.31 -16.92
C CYS A 237 -18.42 -12.78 -17.82
N LYS A 238 -19.26 -11.80 -18.16
CA LYS A 238 -20.39 -11.92 -19.07
C LYS A 238 -20.12 -11.11 -20.32
N LEU A 239 -20.68 -11.54 -21.44
CA LEU A 239 -20.58 -10.76 -22.66
C LEU A 239 -21.25 -9.40 -22.47
N PRO A 240 -20.65 -8.30 -22.97
CA PRO A 240 -21.28 -6.98 -22.93
C PRO A 240 -22.61 -6.99 -23.68
N GLY A 241 -23.53 -6.14 -23.23
CA GLY A 241 -24.70 -5.77 -24.02
C GLY A 241 -24.24 -5.13 -25.33
N PHE A 242 -25.03 -5.29 -26.39
CA PHE A 242 -24.69 -4.69 -27.67
C PHE A 242 -25.94 -4.36 -28.48
N CYS A 243 -25.79 -3.38 -29.36
CA CYS A 243 -26.88 -2.99 -30.23
C CYS A 243 -27.33 -4.12 -31.17
N GLY A 244 -28.62 -4.45 -31.11
CA GLY A 244 -29.25 -5.50 -31.90
C GLY A 244 -29.37 -6.83 -31.17
N ASP A 245 -29.21 -6.85 -29.84
CA ASP A 245 -29.49 -8.03 -29.01
C ASP A 245 -30.96 -8.12 -28.55
N GLY A 246 -31.76 -7.10 -28.88
CA GLY A 246 -33.19 -7.03 -28.56
C GLY A 246 -33.49 -6.55 -27.14
N VAL A 247 -32.47 -6.13 -26.38
CA VAL A 247 -32.63 -5.62 -25.02
C VAL A 247 -32.11 -4.20 -24.96
N LYS A 248 -32.99 -3.21 -24.78
CA LYS A 248 -32.56 -1.82 -24.64
C LYS A 248 -31.70 -1.60 -23.39
N GLN A 249 -30.43 -1.26 -23.58
CA GLN A 249 -29.47 -1.01 -22.50
C GLN A 249 -29.31 0.47 -22.19
N PHE A 250 -29.92 0.93 -21.11
CA PHE A 250 -29.79 2.31 -20.64
C PHE A 250 -28.45 2.52 -19.90
N PRO A 251 -27.71 3.63 -20.15
CA PRO A 251 -28.02 4.79 -21.00
C PRO A 251 -27.47 4.71 -22.44
N TYR A 252 -26.94 3.56 -22.85
CA TYR A 252 -26.17 3.40 -24.09
C TYR A 252 -27.06 3.38 -25.35
N GLU A 253 -28.29 2.87 -25.23
CA GLU A 253 -29.21 2.67 -26.34
C GLU A 253 -30.51 3.46 -26.16
N GLN A 254 -30.99 4.06 -27.25
CA GLN A 254 -32.29 4.73 -27.28
C GLN A 254 -33.41 3.78 -27.70
N CYS A 255 -33.07 2.75 -28.46
CA CYS A 255 -33.94 1.68 -28.94
C CYS A 255 -33.08 0.43 -29.19
N ASP A 256 -33.68 -0.75 -29.17
CA ASP A 256 -33.06 -1.98 -29.65
C ASP A 256 -34.16 -2.94 -30.10
N ASN A 257 -34.31 -3.11 -31.42
CA ASN A 257 -35.29 -4.01 -32.02
C ASN A 257 -34.64 -5.35 -32.45
N GLY A 258 -33.50 -5.69 -31.87
CA GLY A 258 -32.74 -6.89 -32.18
C GLY A 258 -32.22 -6.89 -33.62
N THR A 259 -32.39 -8.03 -34.29
CA THR A 259 -32.06 -8.19 -35.71
C THR A 259 -32.88 -7.29 -36.65
N LEU A 260 -33.92 -6.61 -36.15
CA LEU A 260 -34.78 -5.73 -36.93
C LEU A 260 -34.26 -4.28 -36.99
N ASN A 261 -33.15 -3.96 -36.31
CA ASN A 261 -32.47 -2.66 -36.43
C ASN A 261 -32.09 -2.39 -37.91
N ALA A 262 -32.42 -1.20 -38.40
CA ALA A 262 -32.32 -0.77 -39.80
C ALA A 262 -33.03 -1.66 -40.84
N GLY A 263 -34.18 -2.23 -40.49
CA GLY A 263 -35.18 -2.60 -41.49
C GLY A 263 -35.17 -4.05 -41.94
N SER A 264 -35.30 -4.99 -41.00
CA SER A 264 -35.96 -6.27 -41.29
C SER A 264 -37.34 -6.30 -40.65
N MET A 265 -38.17 -5.26 -40.84
CA MET A 265 -39.60 -5.43 -40.60
C MET A 265 -40.11 -6.48 -41.60
N THR A 266 -40.30 -7.72 -41.16
CA THR A 266 -41.22 -8.62 -41.84
C THR A 266 -42.58 -7.94 -41.82
N ALA A 267 -43.30 -8.04 -42.93
CA ALA A 267 -44.46 -7.22 -43.30
C ALA A 267 -45.72 -7.40 -42.43
N GLY A 268 -45.60 -7.73 -41.14
CA GLY A 268 -46.71 -8.01 -40.22
C GLY A 268 -47.07 -6.87 -39.26
N ASP A 269 -46.09 -6.08 -38.80
CA ASP A 269 -46.28 -5.13 -37.69
C ASP A 269 -46.06 -3.66 -38.10
N ALA A 270 -46.19 -3.36 -39.39
CA ALA A 270 -46.05 -2.02 -39.95
C ALA A 270 -47.42 -1.33 -40.09
N GLY A 271 -47.78 -0.51 -39.10
CA GLY A 271 -48.60 0.66 -39.37
C GLY A 271 -47.75 1.70 -40.10
N ALA A 272 -47.78 1.66 -41.44
CA ALA A 272 -47.08 2.52 -42.42
C ALA A 272 -45.54 2.38 -42.42
N GLY A 273 -44.82 2.14 -43.51
CA GLY A 273 -45.18 2.14 -44.92
C GLY A 273 -44.05 2.78 -45.72
N ASP A 274 -42.88 2.15 -45.81
CA ASP A 274 -41.93 2.19 -46.95
C ASP A 274 -40.53 1.68 -46.55
N GLY A 275 -39.91 0.93 -47.47
CA GLY A 275 -38.57 0.38 -47.31
C GLY A 275 -37.53 1.49 -47.41
N GLY A 276 -36.96 1.88 -46.27
CA GLY A 276 -35.76 2.71 -46.22
C GLY A 276 -34.55 1.94 -46.74
N ALA A 277 -33.89 2.51 -47.74
CA ALA A 277 -32.63 2.01 -48.28
C ALA A 277 -31.55 1.89 -47.19
N SER A 278 -30.65 0.92 -47.40
CA SER A 278 -29.42 0.70 -46.65
C SER A 278 -28.71 2.03 -46.33
N GLY A 279 -28.70 2.41 -45.04
CA GLY A 279 -27.95 3.55 -44.52
C GLY A 279 -28.76 4.67 -43.87
N THR A 280 -30.08 4.73 -44.05
CA THR A 280 -30.96 5.72 -43.38
C THR A 280 -31.89 5.05 -42.39
N THR A 281 -31.91 5.55 -41.16
CA THR A 281 -32.76 5.06 -40.07
C THR A 281 -34.25 5.17 -40.44
N PRO A 282 -35.05 4.09 -40.42
CA PRO A 282 -36.47 4.16 -40.80
C PRO A 282 -37.27 5.13 -39.93
N TYR A 283 -38.35 5.70 -40.49
CA TYR A 283 -39.30 6.51 -39.72
C TYR A 283 -39.98 5.64 -38.64
N ASN A 284 -40.01 6.11 -37.38
CA ASN A 284 -40.33 5.32 -36.18
C ASN A 284 -39.44 4.07 -35.95
N GLY A 285 -38.28 4.00 -36.60
CA GLY A 285 -37.38 2.85 -36.56
C GLY A 285 -36.22 3.00 -35.57
N CYS A 286 -35.48 1.90 -35.42
CA CYS A 286 -34.21 1.87 -34.71
C CYS A 286 -33.05 1.69 -35.70
N SER A 287 -31.99 2.48 -35.56
CA SER A 287 -30.78 2.40 -36.39
C SER A 287 -29.91 1.17 -36.07
N LEU A 288 -28.95 0.83 -36.94
CA LEU A 288 -27.85 -0.12 -36.61
C LEU A 288 -26.94 0.38 -35.49
N GLU A 289 -27.08 1.64 -35.09
CA GLU A 289 -26.36 2.26 -33.98
C GLU A 289 -27.23 2.49 -32.74
N CYS A 290 -28.40 1.85 -32.67
CA CYS A 290 -29.35 1.96 -31.56
C CYS A 290 -29.79 3.39 -31.18
N ARG A 291 -29.73 4.28 -32.18
CA ARG A 291 -30.39 5.59 -32.22
C ARG A 291 -31.81 5.47 -32.76
N THR A 292 -32.73 6.20 -32.15
CA THR A 292 -34.10 6.34 -32.69
C THR A 292 -34.05 7.15 -33.98
N GLY A 293 -34.68 6.65 -35.03
CA GLY A 293 -34.83 7.37 -36.28
C GLY A 293 -35.80 8.56 -36.21
N PRO A 294 -36.00 9.24 -37.34
CA PRO A 294 -37.00 10.29 -37.50
C PRO A 294 -38.39 9.79 -37.08
N ARG A 295 -39.19 10.65 -36.46
CA ARG A 295 -40.49 10.26 -35.92
C ARG A 295 -41.37 11.47 -35.66
N CYS A 296 -42.67 11.24 -35.75
CA CYS A 296 -43.67 12.22 -35.36
C CYS A 296 -43.43 12.79 -33.96
N GLY A 297 -43.28 14.10 -33.89
CA GLY A 297 -43.00 14.90 -32.69
C GLY A 297 -41.52 15.11 -32.42
N ASP A 298 -40.65 15.05 -33.43
CA ASP A 298 -39.22 15.33 -33.29
C ASP A 298 -38.81 16.76 -33.70
N GLY A 299 -39.77 17.55 -34.17
CA GLY A 299 -39.63 18.95 -34.53
C GLY A 299 -39.18 19.19 -35.97
N VAL A 300 -39.03 18.15 -36.79
CA VAL A 300 -38.53 18.25 -38.16
C VAL A 300 -39.48 17.54 -39.12
N THR A 301 -40.25 18.26 -39.94
CA THR A 301 -41.17 17.59 -40.88
C THR A 301 -40.45 16.72 -41.93
N GLN A 302 -40.68 15.41 -41.90
CA GLN A 302 -40.13 14.41 -42.82
C GLN A 302 -41.15 14.02 -43.90
N SER A 303 -41.07 14.67 -45.05
CA SER A 303 -41.89 14.32 -46.22
C SER A 303 -41.31 13.09 -46.95
N PRO A 304 -42.13 12.10 -47.35
CA PRO A 304 -43.60 12.07 -47.31
C PRO A 304 -44.24 11.42 -46.05
N GLN A 305 -43.45 11.00 -45.07
CA GLN A 305 -43.93 10.22 -43.91
C GLN A 305 -44.84 11.02 -42.96
N GLU A 306 -44.69 12.34 -42.90
CA GLU A 306 -45.52 13.25 -42.13
C GLU A 306 -45.86 14.55 -42.88
N GLU A 307 -47.04 15.09 -42.60
CA GLU A 307 -47.55 16.33 -43.21
C GLU A 307 -47.18 17.58 -42.39
N CYS A 308 -46.93 17.40 -41.09
CA CYS A 308 -46.51 18.42 -40.15
C CYS A 308 -45.69 17.77 -39.02
N ASP A 309 -44.94 18.58 -38.27
CA ASP A 309 -44.35 18.21 -36.98
C ASP A 309 -44.21 19.49 -36.14
N ASP A 310 -44.85 19.53 -34.97
CA ASP A 310 -44.80 20.67 -34.03
C ASP A 310 -43.98 20.38 -32.76
N GLY A 311 -43.10 19.37 -32.83
CA GLY A 311 -42.14 19.02 -31.79
C GLY A 311 -42.71 18.15 -30.67
N ASN A 312 -43.96 17.67 -30.79
CA ASN A 312 -44.54 16.72 -29.85
C ASN A 312 -45.63 15.82 -30.50
N ARG A 313 -46.29 14.97 -29.72
CA ARG A 313 -47.36 14.05 -30.19
C ARG A 313 -48.74 14.37 -29.61
N ALA A 314 -48.93 15.56 -29.07
CA ALA A 314 -50.24 16.03 -28.65
C ALA A 314 -51.11 16.27 -29.88
N SER A 315 -52.39 16.57 -29.65
CA SER A 315 -53.31 16.96 -30.71
C SER A 315 -54.03 18.20 -30.22
N GLY A 316 -54.44 19.07 -31.14
CA GLY A 316 -55.04 20.36 -30.87
C GLY A 316 -54.04 21.53 -30.77
N ASP A 317 -52.76 21.32 -31.02
CA ASP A 317 -51.69 22.33 -31.01
C ASP A 317 -51.11 22.65 -32.40
N GLY A 318 -51.67 22.08 -33.46
CA GLY A 318 -51.33 22.41 -34.85
C GLY A 318 -50.94 21.20 -35.68
N CYS A 319 -50.41 20.15 -35.04
CA CYS A 319 -50.17 18.85 -35.63
C CYS A 319 -50.78 17.75 -34.78
N SER A 320 -51.43 16.76 -35.42
CA SER A 320 -52.06 15.66 -34.67
C SER A 320 -51.02 14.64 -34.20
N SER A 321 -51.41 13.75 -33.28
CA SER A 321 -50.54 12.66 -32.78
C SER A 321 -50.10 11.66 -33.85
N ALA A 322 -50.70 11.74 -35.05
CA ALA A 322 -50.37 10.95 -36.23
C ALA A 322 -49.61 11.78 -37.29
N CYS A 323 -49.11 12.96 -36.91
CA CYS A 323 -48.41 13.94 -37.74
C CYS A 323 -49.11 14.30 -39.05
N ARG A 324 -50.44 14.47 -38.94
CA ARG A 324 -51.30 15.03 -39.97
C ARG A 324 -51.71 16.43 -39.59
N THR A 325 -51.80 17.29 -40.61
CA THR A 325 -52.25 18.67 -40.43
C THR A 325 -53.65 18.68 -39.83
N GLU A 326 -53.79 19.32 -38.67
CA GLU A 326 -55.09 19.46 -38.05
C GLU A 326 -55.87 20.50 -38.84
N ARG A 327 -57.01 20.12 -39.40
CA ARG A 327 -57.94 21.12 -39.93
C ARG A 327 -58.40 21.94 -38.75
N SER A 328 -57.93 23.19 -38.69
CA SER A 328 -58.50 24.21 -37.82
C SER A 328 -59.98 24.33 -38.16
N GLY A 329 -60.81 23.59 -37.42
CA GLY A 329 -62.23 23.86 -37.38
C GLY A 329 -62.42 25.31 -36.93
N PRO A 330 -63.39 26.05 -37.49
CA PRO A 330 -63.61 27.44 -37.10
C PRO A 330 -63.86 27.49 -35.58
N LYS A 331 -63.05 28.31 -34.90
CA LYS A 331 -63.29 28.70 -33.50
C LYS A 331 -64.63 29.42 -33.36
#